data_AF-A0A2D9T8E7-F1
#
_entry.id   AF-A0A2D9T8E7-F1
#
_cell.length_a   1.000
_cell.length_b   1.000
_cell.length_c   1.000
_cell.angle_alpha   90.00
_cell.angle_beta   90.00
_cell.angle_gamma   90.00
#
_symmetry.space_group_name_H-M   'P 1'
#
loop_
_entity.id
_entity.type
_entity.pdbx_description
1 polymer ?
#
loop_
_entity_poly.entity_id
_entity_poly.type
_entity_poly.pdbx_seq_one_letter_code
_entity_poly.pdbx_strand_id
1 'polypeptide(L)'
;MRRPLWVNVVHGLVLLNFLTGMGYAAYVLFVVLAPEGGGGPLWSRAAEVPMELMARRRLYALEFWVAFAGFAVYLALTEIVPRMRVGPEPASPPEGE
;
A
#
# COMPACT_ATOMS: atom_id res chain seq x y z
N MET A 1 -16.21 22.41 -2.79
CA MET A 1 -16.99 22.03 -1.59
C MET A 1 -16.03 21.49 -0.53
N ARG A 2 -16.04 22.03 0.70
CA ARG A 2 -15.22 21.48 1.80
C ARG A 2 -15.75 20.08 2.15
N ARG A 3 -14.90 19.05 2.03
CA ARG A 3 -15.25 17.70 2.50
C ARG A 3 -15.54 17.76 4.01
N PRO A 4 -16.64 17.16 4.49
CA PRO A 4 -16.94 17.16 5.92
C PRO A 4 -15.85 16.40 6.69
N LEU A 5 -15.53 16.86 7.90
CA LEU A 5 -14.39 16.38 8.70
C LEU A 5 -14.38 14.84 8.85
N TRP A 6 -15.55 14.24 9.07
CA TRP A 6 -15.68 12.79 9.25
C TRP A 6 -15.25 11.99 8.01
N VAL A 7 -15.45 12.51 6.79
CA VAL A 7 -15.01 11.85 5.55
C VAL A 7 -13.49 11.80 5.50
N ASN A 8 -12.82 12.87 5.91
CA ASN A 8 -11.36 12.90 5.97
C ASN A 8 -10.82 11.94 7.03
N VAL A 9 -11.49 11.82 8.18
CA VAL A 9 -11.13 10.86 9.22
C VAL A 9 -11.28 9.43 8.72
N VAL A 10 -12.44 9.08 8.15
CA VAL A 10 -12.69 7.74 7.59
C VAL A 10 -11.67 7.41 6.49
N HIS A 11 -11.41 8.36 5.59
CA HIS A 11 -10.40 8.20 4.55
C HIS A 11 -9.02 7.90 5.15
N GLY A 12 -8.59 8.69 6.13
CA GLY A 12 -7.33 8.47 6.84
C GLY A 12 -7.25 7.11 7.53
N LEU A 13 -8.35 6.66 8.16
CA LEU A 13 -8.42 5.34 8.81
C LEU A 13 -8.31 4.20 7.79
N VAL A 14 -8.93 4.32 6.63
CA VAL A 14 -8.82 3.31 5.56
C VAL A 14 -7.38 3.23 5.04
N LEU A 15 -6.74 4.39 4.80
CA LEU A 15 -5.33 4.43 4.38
C LEU A 15 -4.42 3.79 5.46
N LEU A 16 -4.63 4.16 6.73
CA LEU A 16 -3.86 3.61 7.84
C LEU A 16 -4.02 2.09 7.92
N ASN A 17 -5.25 1.56 7.81
CA ASN A 17 -5.51 0.13 7.83
C ASN A 17 -4.74 -0.62 6.72
N PHE A 18 -4.76 -0.10 5.48
CA PHE A 18 -3.99 -0.69 4.38
C PHE A 18 -2.48 -0.63 4.65
N LEU A 19 -1.96 0.51 5.10
CA LEU A 19 -0.53 0.69 5.38
C LEU A 19 -0.07 -0.24 6.51
N THR A 20 -0.85 -0.35 7.59
CA THR A 20 -0.56 -1.26 8.70
C THR A 20 -0.61 -2.72 8.26
N GLY A 21 -1.61 -3.13 7.48
CA GLY A 21 -1.71 -4.50 6.95
C GLY A 21 -0.53 -4.86 6.04
N MET A 22 -0.19 -3.98 5.08
CA MET A 22 0.98 -4.16 4.22
C MET A 22 2.28 -4.19 5.03
N GLY A 23 2.45 -3.28 6.00
CA GLY A 23 3.62 -3.23 6.86
C GLY A 23 3.77 -4.49 7.70
N TYR A 24 2.67 -4.98 8.28
CA TYR A 24 2.64 -6.23 9.04
C TYR A 24 3.01 -7.44 8.17
N ALA A 25 2.37 -7.60 7.01
CA ALA A 25 2.65 -8.70 6.10
C ALA A 25 4.12 -8.69 5.62
N ALA A 26 4.66 -7.51 5.31
CA ALA A 26 6.07 -7.34 4.95
C ALA A 26 7.01 -7.66 6.12
N TYR A 27 6.70 -7.20 7.33
CA TYR A 27 7.47 -7.51 8.54
C TYR A 27 7.50 -9.02 8.81
N VAL A 28 6.34 -9.68 8.75
CA VAL A 28 6.27 -11.14 8.96
C VAL A 28 7.05 -11.88 7.88
N LEU A 29 6.93 -11.47 6.62
CA LEU A 29 7.63 -12.09 5.50
C LEU A 29 9.16 -11.97 5.60
N PHE A 30 9.67 -10.78 5.94
CA PHE A 30 11.11 -10.49 5.86
C PHE A 30 11.85 -10.66 7.19
N VAL A 31 11.16 -10.54 8.31
CA VAL A 31 11.75 -10.57 9.66
C VAL A 31 11.34 -11.83 10.41
N VAL A 32 10.04 -12.09 10.56
CA VAL A 32 9.55 -13.20 11.41
C VAL A 32 9.80 -14.56 10.76
N LEU A 33 9.54 -14.68 9.47
CA LEU A 33 9.72 -15.91 8.70
C LEU A 33 11.07 -15.96 7.97
N ALA A 34 12.06 -15.20 8.45
CA ALA A 34 13.42 -15.23 7.90
C ALA A 34 14.04 -16.64 8.06
N PRO A 35 14.72 -17.17 7.02
CA PRO A 35 15.49 -18.41 7.17
C PRO A 35 16.68 -18.21 8.11
N GLU A 36 17.21 -19.33 8.60
CA GLU A 36 18.50 -19.34 9.30
C GLU A 36 19.59 -18.74 8.40
N GLY A 37 20.40 -17.83 8.94
CA GLY A 37 21.44 -17.13 8.17
C GLY A 37 21.00 -15.84 7.47
N GLY A 38 19.83 -15.27 7.81
CA GLY A 38 19.54 -13.84 7.60
C GLY A 38 18.13 -13.50 7.11
N GLY A 39 17.70 -12.26 7.39
CA GLY A 39 16.41 -11.72 6.97
C GLY A 39 16.42 -11.11 5.57
N GLY A 40 15.23 -10.98 4.97
CA GLY A 40 15.03 -10.35 3.66
C GLY A 40 14.62 -11.29 2.51
N PRO A 41 14.79 -10.85 1.25
CA PRO A 41 14.43 -11.62 0.08
C PRO A 41 15.32 -12.87 -0.05
N LEU A 42 14.71 -14.01 -0.40
CA LEU A 42 15.42 -15.28 -0.50
C LEU A 42 16.36 -15.34 -1.71
N TRP A 43 15.97 -14.71 -2.82
CA TRP A 43 16.67 -14.80 -4.12
C TRP A 43 17.07 -16.26 -4.43
N SER A 44 18.37 -16.54 -4.57
CA SER A 44 18.91 -17.86 -4.86
C SER A 44 18.71 -18.90 -3.75
N ARG A 45 18.55 -18.47 -2.49
CA ARG A 45 18.35 -19.35 -1.34
C ARG A 45 16.94 -19.97 -1.28
N ALA A 46 16.04 -19.59 -2.17
CA ALA A 46 14.66 -20.06 -2.16
C ALA A 46 14.52 -21.59 -2.32
N ALA A 47 15.48 -22.24 -2.99
CA ALA A 47 15.47 -23.69 -3.20
C ALA A 47 15.88 -24.49 -1.95
N GLU A 48 16.57 -23.85 -1.00
CA GLU A 48 17.11 -24.47 0.21
C GLU A 48 16.14 -24.36 1.40
N VAL A 49 15.10 -23.52 1.27
CA VAL A 49 14.13 -23.27 2.34
C VAL A 49 13.17 -24.47 2.49
N PRO A 50 12.91 -24.95 3.71
CA PRO A 50 11.90 -25.97 3.97
C PRO A 50 10.53 -25.58 3.39
N MET A 51 9.85 -26.54 2.75
CA MET A 51 8.58 -26.28 2.04
C MET A 51 7.52 -25.63 2.93
N GLU A 52 7.41 -26.05 4.20
CA GLU A 52 6.46 -25.48 5.15
C GLU A 52 6.72 -23.99 5.42
N LEU A 53 7.99 -23.61 5.62
CA LEU A 53 8.37 -22.20 5.79
C LEU A 53 8.10 -21.40 4.51
N MET A 54 8.42 -21.97 3.35
CA MET A 54 8.17 -21.32 2.06
C MET A 54 6.67 -21.12 1.78
N ALA A 55 5.83 -22.09 2.14
CA ALA A 55 4.37 -21.97 2.02
C ALA A 55 3.83 -20.82 2.89
N ARG A 56 4.26 -20.73 4.16
CA ARG A 56 3.86 -19.63 5.06
C ARG A 56 4.31 -18.27 4.52
N ARG A 57 5.56 -18.16 4.03
CA ARG A 57 6.06 -16.92 3.40
C ARG A 57 5.21 -16.50 2.19
N ARG A 58 4.81 -17.45 1.34
CA ARG A 58 3.95 -17.15 0.18
C ARG A 58 2.57 -16.65 0.57
N LEU A 59 1.98 -17.16 1.65
CA LEU A 59 0.69 -16.68 2.16
C LEU A 59 0.76 -15.21 2.59
N TYR A 60 1.77 -14.83 3.38
CA TYR A 60 1.96 -13.43 3.77
C TYR A 60 2.34 -12.52 2.59
N ALA A 61 3.09 -13.03 1.61
CA ALA A 61 3.34 -12.29 0.37
C ALA A 61 2.03 -12.03 -0.41
N LEU A 62 1.12 -13.00 -0.47
CA LEU A 62 -0.20 -12.82 -1.08
C LEU A 62 -1.05 -11.82 -0.31
N GLU A 63 -1.04 -11.87 1.03
CA GLU A 63 -1.73 -10.90 1.87
C GLU A 63 -1.25 -9.47 1.57
N PHE A 64 0.07 -9.27 1.47
CA PHE A 64 0.65 -7.99 1.04
C PHE A 64 0.15 -7.57 -0.35
N TRP A 65 0.18 -8.47 -1.34
CA TRP A 65 -0.23 -8.14 -2.71
C TRP A 65 -1.71 -7.82 -2.84
N VAL A 66 -2.56 -8.55 -2.12
CA VAL A 66 -4.01 -8.28 -2.09
C VAL A 66 -4.29 -6.93 -1.41
N ALA A 67 -3.62 -6.65 -0.28
CA ALA A 67 -3.74 -5.34 0.38
C ALA A 67 -3.24 -4.20 -0.51
N PHE A 68 -2.12 -4.39 -1.20
CA PHE A 68 -1.57 -3.42 -2.13
C PHE A 68 -2.49 -3.15 -3.32
N ALA A 69 -3.07 -4.20 -3.92
CA ALA A 69 -4.03 -4.05 -5.01
C ALA A 69 -5.28 -3.28 -4.56
N GLY A 70 -5.83 -3.63 -3.38
CA GLY A 70 -6.95 -2.90 -2.78
C GLY A 70 -6.63 -1.43 -2.49
N PHE A 71 -5.43 -1.16 -1.96
CA PHE A 71 -4.92 0.18 -1.70
C PHE A 71 -4.76 1.01 -2.98
N ALA A 72 -4.21 0.41 -4.04
CA ALA A 72 -4.05 1.06 -5.34
C ALA A 72 -5.41 1.42 -5.97
N VAL A 73 -6.38 0.50 -5.95
CA VAL A 73 -7.74 0.77 -6.41
C VAL A 73 -8.40 1.86 -5.58
N TYR A 74 -8.25 1.82 -4.25
CA TYR A 74 -8.81 2.84 -3.37
C TYR A 74 -8.27 4.24 -3.71
N LEU A 75 -6.95 4.40 -3.80
CA LEU A 75 -6.32 5.67 -4.19
C LEU A 75 -6.74 6.14 -5.58
N ALA A 76 -6.87 5.22 -6.54
CA ALA A 76 -7.34 5.55 -7.88
C ALA A 76 -8.72 6.22 -7.84
N LEU A 77 -9.63 5.67 -7.05
CA LEU A 77 -11.00 6.18 -6.92
C LEU A 77 -11.10 7.44 -6.05
N THR A 78 -10.35 7.54 -4.96
CA THR A 78 -10.53 8.63 -3.97
C THR A 78 -9.66 9.86 -4.22
N GLU A 79 -8.49 9.67 -4.82
CA GLU A 79 -7.49 10.72 -4.99
C GLU A 79 -7.20 11.01 -6.47
N ILE A 80 -6.93 9.99 -7.30
CA ILE A 80 -6.50 10.20 -8.69
C ILE A 80 -7.66 10.69 -9.56
N VAL A 81 -8.77 9.95 -9.63
CA VAL A 81 -9.92 10.31 -10.46
C VAL A 81 -10.49 11.69 -10.11
N PRO A 82 -10.69 12.06 -8.82
CA PRO A 82 -11.17 13.40 -8.48
C PRO A 82 -10.22 14.52 -8.90
N ARG A 83 -8.90 14.34 -8.72
CA ARG A 83 -7.90 15.33 -9.14
C ARG A 83 -7.88 15.52 -10.66
N MET A 84 -8.04 14.43 -11.42
CA MET A 84 -8.12 14.52 -12.89
C MET A 84 -9.37 15.27 -13.36
N ARG A 85 -10.50 15.14 -12.66
CA ARG A 85 -11.78 15.79 -13.03
C ARG A 85 -11.86 17.27 -12.68
N VAL A 86 -11.08 17.74 -11.71
CA VAL A 86 -11.11 19.15 -11.27
C VAL A 86 -10.33 20.07 -12.23
N GLY A 87 -9.45 19.54 -13.09
CA GLY A 87 -8.67 20.31 -14.05
C GLY A 87 -7.61 21.21 -13.38
N PRO A 88 -6.55 21.62 -14.09
CA PRO A 88 -5.62 22.63 -13.56
C PRO A 88 -6.37 23.94 -13.34
N GLU A 89 -6.08 24.63 -12.23
CA GLU A 89 -6.62 25.94 -11.92
C GLU A 89 -6.33 26.90 -13.09
N PRO A 90 -7.33 27.66 -13.60
CA PRO A 90 -7.08 28.60 -14.68
C PRO A 90 -5.98 29.56 -14.23
N ALA A 91 -4.96 29.75 -15.08
CA ALA A 91 -3.89 30.70 -14.82
C ALA A 91 -4.50 32.03 -14.40
N SER A 92 -4.02 32.58 -13.28
CA SER A 92 -4.45 33.86 -12.75
C SER A 92 -4.45 34.89 -13.88
N PRO A 93 -5.54 35.68 -14.06
CA PRO A 93 -5.55 36.72 -15.07
C PRO A 93 -4.36 37.65 -14.87
N PRO A 94 -3.73 38.16 -15.95
CA PRO A 94 -2.60 39.06 -15.81
C PRO A 94 -3.01 40.25 -14.95
N GLU A 95 -2.27 40.47 -13.86
CA GLU A 95 -2.43 41.65 -13.02
C GLU A 95 -2.01 42.88 -13.83
N GLY A 96 -2.98 43.63 -14.37
CA GLY A 96 -2.77 44.97 -14.89
C GLY A 96 -3.32 45.21 -16.29
N GLU A 97 -4.51 45.79 -16.35
CA GLU A 97 -4.88 46.86 -17.29
C GLU A 97 -5.56 48.00 -16.50
#